data_AF-A0A2R5FWU0-F1
#
_entry.id   AF-A0A2R5FWU0-F1
#
_cell.length_a   1.000
_cell.length_b   1.000
_cell.length_c   1.000
_cell.angle_alpha   90.00
_cell.angle_beta   90.00
_cell.angle_gamma   90.00
#
_symmetry.space_group_name_H-M   'P 1'
#
loop_
_entity.id
_entity.type
_entity.pdbx_description
1 polymer ?
#
loop_
_entity_poly.entity_id
_entity_poly.type
_entity_poly.pdbx_seq_one_letter_code
_entity_poly.pdbx_strand_id
1 'polypeptide(L)'
;MSSLSSDMVRIYLQEIGQYPLLKPEEEIAYGRQVQEMIAIEQSKNELTQQLDREPTLRELANAVEKTEAQIRAALYLGQKAKQKMVTANLRLVVSVAKKYQNRNLEFLDLIQEGAIGLQKGIEKFDPNRGYRLSTYAYWWISQAITRAIAEQSRTIRLPVHLTEILTKKKTSTARKLSKTRSSCHC
;
A
#
# COMPACT_ATOMS: atom_id res chain seq x y z
N MET A 1 -21.03 1.91 22.22
CA MET A 1 -20.08 1.07 21.46
C MET A 1 -18.98 1.89 20.77
N SER A 2 -18.70 3.13 21.19
CA SER A 2 -17.79 4.06 20.51
C SER A 2 -16.45 4.32 21.22
N SER A 3 -16.29 3.99 22.51
CA SER A 3 -15.04 4.25 23.23
C SER A 3 -13.90 3.32 22.79
N LEU A 4 -14.17 2.01 22.70
CA LEU A 4 -13.16 1.00 22.36
C LEU A 4 -12.50 1.21 20.98
N SER A 5 -13.27 1.53 19.94
CA SER A 5 -12.71 1.83 18.61
C SER A 5 -11.90 3.15 18.64
N SER A 6 -12.36 4.16 19.38
CA SER A 6 -11.61 5.41 19.54
C SER A 6 -10.30 5.23 20.30
N ASP A 7 -10.28 4.33 21.29
CA ASP A 7 -9.10 3.99 22.07
C ASP A 7 -8.12 3.15 21.24
N MET A 8 -8.61 2.24 20.40
CA MET A 8 -7.79 1.45 19.49
C MET A 8 -7.09 2.34 18.44
N VAL A 9 -7.80 3.32 17.86
CA VAL A 9 -7.19 4.30 16.95
C VAL A 9 -6.10 5.10 17.66
N ARG A 10 -6.32 5.52 18.92
CA ARG A 10 -5.32 6.26 19.69
C ARG A 10 -4.06 5.43 19.96
N ILE A 11 -4.23 4.18 20.39
CA ILE A 11 -3.12 3.24 20.63
C ILE A 11 -2.29 3.06 19.36
N TYR A 12 -2.97 2.80 18.23
CA TYR A 12 -2.29 2.64 16.95
C TYR A 12 -1.51 3.90 16.53
N LEU A 13 -2.09 5.09 16.68
CA LEU A 13 -1.41 6.35 16.36
C LEU A 13 -0.19 6.61 17.24
N GLN A 14 -0.24 6.21 18.51
CA GLN A 14 0.91 6.28 19.41
C GLN A 14 2.02 5.32 18.98
N GLU A 15 1.69 4.08 18.62
CA GLU A 15 2.64 3.07 18.18
C GLU A 15 3.40 3.51 16.92
N ILE A 16 2.69 3.94 15.87
CA ILE A 16 3.34 4.38 14.63
C ILE A 16 4.14 5.68 14.79
N GLY A 17 3.85 6.44 15.84
CA GLY A 17 4.56 7.68 16.18
C GLY A 17 5.96 7.45 16.74
N GLN A 18 6.24 6.25 17.26
CA GLN A 18 7.53 5.89 17.85
C GLN A 18 8.61 5.63 16.79
N TYR A 19 8.22 5.27 15.57
CA TYR A 19 9.18 5.00 14.50
C TYR A 19 9.70 6.30 13.88
N PRO A 20 11.04 6.48 13.77
CA PRO A 20 11.63 7.66 13.17
C PRO A 20 11.35 7.72 11.65
N LEU A 21 11.32 8.94 11.11
CA LEU A 21 11.21 9.17 9.67
C LEU A 21 12.53 8.79 8.98
N LEU A 22 12.42 8.24 7.77
CA LEU A 22 13.58 7.89 6.95
C LEU A 22 14.24 9.14 6.35
N LYS A 23 15.57 9.14 6.34
CA LYS A 23 16.36 10.08 5.56
C LYS A 23 16.34 9.69 4.08
N PRO A 24 16.58 10.64 3.16
CA PRO A 24 16.63 10.34 1.72
C PRO A 24 17.65 9.26 1.35
N GLU A 25 18.82 9.27 1.99
CA GLU A 25 19.88 8.27 1.76
C GLU A 25 19.44 6.86 2.21
N GLU A 26 18.70 6.78 3.32
CA GLU A 26 18.15 5.53 3.83
C GLU A 26 17.05 4.98 2.92
N GLU A 27 16.20 5.85 2.34
CA GLU A 27 15.21 5.45 1.33
C GLU A 27 15.88 4.76 0.13
N ILE A 28 17.01 5.30 -0.32
CA ILE A 28 17.76 4.73 -1.44
C ILE A 28 18.41 3.39 -1.04
N ALA A 29 19.08 3.34 0.12
CA ALA A 29 19.76 2.14 0.59
C ALA A 29 18.77 0.98 0.83
N TYR A 30 17.68 1.23 1.56
CA TYR A 30 16.66 0.23 1.82
C TYR A 30 15.92 -0.16 0.54
N GLY A 31 15.63 0.79 -0.34
CA GLY A 31 15.01 0.51 -1.63
C GLY A 31 15.83 -0.46 -2.47
N ARG A 32 17.17 -0.31 -2.51
CA ARG A 32 18.06 -1.25 -3.22
C ARG A 32 18.02 -2.66 -2.62
N GLN A 33 18.04 -2.77 -1.29
CA GLN A 33 17.94 -4.07 -0.60
C GLN A 33 16.61 -4.77 -0.88
N VAL A 34 15.51 -4.01 -0.93
CA VAL A 34 14.19 -4.54 -1.28
C VAL A 34 14.15 -5.01 -2.74
N GLN A 35 14.71 -4.23 -3.67
CA GLN A 35 14.77 -4.62 -5.09
C GLN A 35 15.61 -5.89 -5.31
N GLU A 36 16.74 -6.02 -4.62
CA GLU A 36 17.56 -7.24 -4.67
C GLU A 36 16.79 -8.47 -4.16
N MET A 37 16.10 -8.34 -3.02
CA MET A 37 15.25 -9.41 -2.49
C MET A 37 14.14 -9.81 -3.48
N ILE A 38 13.47 -8.82 -4.08
CA ILE A 38 12.37 -9.08 -5.02
C ILE A 38 12.87 -9.77 -6.29
N ALA A 39 14.06 -9.42 -6.79
CA ALA A 39 14.66 -10.10 -7.93
C ALA A 39 14.96 -11.59 -7.62
N ILE A 40 15.43 -11.88 -6.41
CA ILE A 40 15.64 -13.26 -5.94
C ILE A 40 14.31 -14.01 -5.84
N GLU A 41 13.27 -13.40 -5.26
CA GLU A 41 11.93 -13.99 -5.17
C GLU A 41 11.31 -14.24 -6.55
N GLN A 42 11.49 -13.34 -7.51
CA GLN A 42 11.05 -13.51 -8.89
C GLN A 42 11.75 -14.69 -9.56
N SER A 43 13.09 -14.76 -9.43
CA SER A 43 13.88 -15.89 -9.96
C SER A 43 13.43 -17.23 -9.33
N LYS A 44 13.12 -17.24 -8.03
CA LYS A 44 12.55 -18.41 -7.35
C LYS A 44 11.20 -18.80 -7.96
N ASN A 45 10.32 -17.84 -8.20
CA ASN A 45 8.99 -18.09 -8.77
C ASN A 45 9.07 -18.63 -10.20
N GLU A 46 9.98 -18.09 -11.03
CA GLU A 46 10.23 -18.57 -12.40
C GLU A 46 10.73 -20.01 -12.41
N LEU A 47 11.71 -20.34 -11.56
CA LEU A 47 12.18 -21.72 -11.40
C LEU A 47 11.08 -22.66 -10.88
N THR A 48 10.23 -22.18 -9.97
CA THR A 48 9.10 -22.97 -9.47
C THR A 48 8.14 -23.33 -10.59
N GLN A 49 7.86 -22.40 -11.51
CA GLN A 49 7.03 -22.64 -12.68
C GLN A 49 7.69 -23.59 -13.69
N GLN A 50 9.00 -23.50 -13.88
CA GLN A 50 9.74 -24.37 -14.81
C GLN A 50 9.88 -25.81 -14.31
N LEU A 51 10.08 -25.99 -13.01
CA LEU A 51 10.34 -27.29 -12.40
C LEU A 51 9.08 -27.99 -11.90
N ASP A 52 7.94 -27.28 -11.83
CA ASP A 52 6.69 -27.71 -11.18
C ASP A 52 6.90 -28.22 -9.73
N ARG A 53 7.92 -27.67 -9.06
CA ARG A 53 8.28 -27.94 -7.66
C ARG A 53 9.02 -26.75 -7.07
N GLU A 54 9.14 -26.69 -5.75
CA GLU A 54 10.01 -25.67 -5.13
C GLU A 54 11.48 -25.92 -5.51
N PRO A 55 12.19 -24.90 -6.02
CA PRO A 55 13.61 -25.01 -6.32
C PRO A 55 14.41 -25.12 -5.02
N THR A 56 15.45 -25.94 -5.06
CA THR A 56 16.40 -26.02 -3.96
C THR A 56 17.20 -24.73 -3.86
N LEU A 57 17.73 -24.43 -2.67
CA LEU A 57 18.58 -23.24 -2.47
C LEU A 57 19.79 -23.21 -3.41
N ARG A 58 20.32 -24.38 -3.77
CA ARG A 58 21.45 -24.52 -4.70
C ARG A 58 21.06 -24.20 -6.15
N GLU A 59 19.87 -24.62 -6.58
CA GLU A 59 19.34 -24.28 -7.91
C GLU A 59 19.10 -22.77 -8.04
N LEU A 60 18.56 -22.16 -6.99
CA LEU A 60 18.37 -20.71 -6.93
C LEU A 60 19.71 -19.95 -6.89
N ALA A 61 20.68 -20.43 -6.10
CA ALA A 61 22.05 -19.91 -6.05
C ALA A 61 22.71 -19.90 -7.43
N ASN A 62 22.58 -21.00 -8.17
CA ASN A 62 23.10 -21.09 -9.53
C ASN A 62 22.39 -20.13 -10.50
N ALA A 63 21.06 -20.00 -10.40
CA ALA A 63 20.30 -19.13 -11.29
C ALA A 63 20.58 -17.63 -11.09
N VAL A 64 20.86 -17.21 -9.85
CA VAL A 64 21.15 -15.80 -9.52
C VAL A 64 22.66 -15.53 -9.45
N GLU A 65 23.51 -16.51 -9.79
CA GLU A 65 24.98 -16.44 -9.72
C GLU A 65 25.51 -15.95 -8.35
N LYS A 66 24.85 -16.36 -7.26
CA LYS A 66 25.18 -15.98 -5.87
C LYS A 66 25.39 -17.21 -5.02
N THR A 67 26.14 -17.07 -3.93
CA THR A 67 26.26 -18.14 -2.93
C THR A 67 24.97 -18.27 -2.12
N GLU A 68 24.71 -19.47 -1.57
CA GLU A 68 23.55 -19.69 -0.69
C GLU A 68 23.54 -18.74 0.52
N ALA A 69 24.72 -18.44 1.07
CA ALA A 69 24.87 -17.49 2.17
C ALA A 69 24.49 -16.06 1.77
N GLN A 70 24.89 -15.62 0.57
CA GLN A 70 24.51 -14.31 0.03
C GLN A 70 23.01 -14.21 -0.21
N ILE A 71 22.37 -15.26 -0.73
CA ILE A 71 20.91 -15.28 -0.92
C ILE A 71 20.20 -15.15 0.42
N ARG A 72 20.57 -15.96 1.41
CA ARG A 72 19.95 -15.90 2.75
C ARG A 72 20.11 -14.52 3.38
N ALA A 73 21.31 -13.92 3.26
CA ALA A 73 21.58 -12.58 3.76
C ALA A 73 20.75 -11.52 3.02
N ALA A 74 20.66 -11.58 1.70
CA ALA A 74 19.89 -10.64 0.88
C ALA A 74 18.39 -10.71 1.20
N LEU A 75 17.82 -11.92 1.33
CA LEU A 75 16.42 -12.11 1.72
C LEU A 75 16.13 -11.53 3.12
N TYR A 76 17.01 -11.80 4.09
CA TYR A 76 16.84 -11.27 5.44
C TYR A 76 16.96 -9.75 5.50
N LEU A 77 17.99 -9.18 4.86
CA LEU A 77 18.21 -7.73 4.83
C LEU A 77 17.11 -7.02 4.08
N GLY A 78 16.68 -7.54 2.93
CA GLY A 78 15.57 -7.00 2.15
C GLY A 78 14.26 -6.99 2.92
N GLN A 79 13.95 -8.07 3.65
CA GLN A 79 12.72 -8.13 4.45
C GLN A 79 12.76 -7.13 5.61
N LYS A 80 13.92 -6.99 6.26
CA LYS A 80 14.13 -5.99 7.32
C LYS A 80 14.05 -4.55 6.78
N ALA A 81 14.62 -4.30 5.61
CA ALA A 81 14.55 -3.02 4.91
C ALA A 81 13.12 -2.65 4.55
N LYS A 82 12.37 -3.60 3.95
CA LYS A 82 10.95 -3.46 3.64
C LYS A 82 10.15 -3.10 4.87
N GLN A 83 10.34 -3.82 5.97
CA GLN A 83 9.64 -3.55 7.23
C GLN A 83 9.93 -2.13 7.74
N LYS A 84 11.19 -1.70 7.73
CA LYS A 84 11.58 -0.33 8.11
C LYS A 84 10.95 0.73 7.20
N MET A 85 10.91 0.48 5.89
CA MET A 85 10.28 1.37 4.92
C MET A 85 8.78 1.49 5.17
N VAL A 86 8.10 0.39 5.49
CA VAL A 86 6.67 0.40 5.84
C VAL A 86 6.43 1.20 7.12
N THR A 87 7.09 0.83 8.23
CA THR A 87 6.81 1.43 9.54
C THR A 87 7.08 2.93 9.58
N ALA A 88 8.16 3.40 8.95
CA ALA A 88 8.47 4.83 8.86
C ALA A 88 7.44 5.64 8.05
N ASN A 89 6.68 4.98 7.17
CA ASN A 89 5.70 5.62 6.28
C ASN A 89 4.24 5.38 6.69
N LEU A 90 3.96 4.67 7.80
CA LEU A 90 2.58 4.47 8.27
C LEU A 90 1.85 5.78 8.60
N ARG A 91 2.58 6.82 9.02
CA ARG A 91 2.03 8.17 9.25
C ARG A 91 1.47 8.79 7.96
N LEU A 92 2.13 8.55 6.82
CA LEU A 92 1.64 8.97 5.51
C LEU A 92 0.31 8.27 5.20
N VAL A 93 0.23 6.95 5.41
CA VAL A 93 -1.00 6.16 5.20
C VAL A 93 -2.18 6.77 5.97
N VAL A 94 -2.00 7.05 7.27
CA VAL A 94 -3.03 7.67 8.10
C VAL A 94 -3.47 9.02 7.53
N SER A 95 -2.53 9.87 7.12
CA SER A 95 -2.84 11.19 6.55
C SER A 95 -3.64 11.11 5.23
N VAL A 96 -3.38 10.09 4.42
CA VAL A 96 -4.13 9.83 3.18
C VAL A 96 -5.51 9.28 3.52
N ALA A 97 -5.60 8.29 4.41
CA ALA A 97 -6.84 7.64 4.81
C ALA A 97 -7.86 8.60 5.43
N LYS A 98 -7.40 9.62 6.17
CA LYS A 98 -8.29 10.68 6.72
C LYS A 98 -9.16 11.35 5.65
N LYS A 99 -8.66 11.50 4.41
CA LYS A 99 -9.42 12.10 3.29
C LYS A 99 -10.59 11.24 2.80
N TYR A 100 -10.59 9.96 3.14
CA TYR A 100 -11.58 8.97 2.68
C TYR A 100 -12.55 8.52 3.78
N GLN A 101 -12.51 9.15 4.96
CA GLN A 101 -13.46 8.90 6.04
C GLN A 101 -14.91 9.18 5.62
N ASN A 102 -15.87 8.62 6.37
CA ASN A 102 -17.32 8.79 6.16
C ASN A 102 -17.85 8.17 4.84
N ARG A 103 -17.18 7.14 4.32
CA ARG A 103 -17.59 6.41 3.09
C ARG A 103 -18.08 4.98 3.35
N ASN A 104 -18.72 4.75 4.51
CA ASN A 104 -19.26 3.45 4.95
C ASN A 104 -18.19 2.34 5.10
N LEU A 105 -16.96 2.71 5.46
CA LEU A 105 -15.90 1.78 5.85
C LEU A 105 -15.24 2.33 7.12
N GLU A 106 -14.84 1.46 8.05
CA GLU A 106 -14.21 1.89 9.30
C GLU A 106 -12.86 2.56 9.01
N PHE A 107 -12.47 3.52 9.85
CA PHE A 107 -11.21 4.23 9.68
C PHE A 107 -9.99 3.31 9.80
N LEU A 108 -10.04 2.34 10.70
CA LEU A 108 -8.99 1.34 10.84
C LEU A 108 -8.87 0.49 9.57
N ASP A 109 -9.98 0.04 8.99
CA ASP A 109 -9.97 -0.70 7.72
C ASP A 109 -9.35 0.11 6.57
N LEU A 110 -9.68 1.42 6.47
CA LEU A 110 -9.07 2.31 5.49
C LEU A 110 -7.53 2.40 5.68
N ILE A 111 -7.06 2.43 6.93
CA ILE A 111 -5.62 2.43 7.23
C ILE A 111 -4.99 1.11 6.82
N GLN A 112 -5.61 -0.03 7.14
CA GLN A 112 -5.08 -1.35 6.81
C GLN A 112 -4.95 -1.54 5.29
N GLU A 113 -5.99 -1.18 4.54
CA GLU A 113 -5.97 -1.23 3.07
C GLU A 113 -4.94 -0.28 2.47
N GLY A 114 -4.80 0.92 3.05
CA GLY A 114 -3.75 1.85 2.70
C GLY A 114 -2.34 1.32 2.99
N ALA A 115 -2.15 0.59 4.09
CA ALA A 115 -0.86 -0.04 4.44
C ALA A 115 -0.51 -1.17 3.48
N ILE A 116 -1.49 -1.98 3.07
CA ILE A 116 -1.31 -2.99 2.01
C ILE A 116 -0.92 -2.31 0.68
N GLY A 117 -1.55 -1.17 0.36
CA GLY A 117 -1.18 -0.33 -0.78
C GLY A 117 0.27 0.16 -0.70
N LEU A 118 0.67 0.70 0.45
CA LEU A 118 2.04 1.16 0.71
C LEU A 118 3.06 0.03 0.50
N GLN A 119 2.81 -1.16 1.05
CA GLN A 119 3.71 -2.30 0.90
C GLN A 119 3.93 -2.67 -0.58
N LYS A 120 2.84 -2.75 -1.36
CA LYS A 120 2.90 -3.00 -2.82
C LYS A 120 3.64 -1.88 -3.56
N GLY A 121 3.48 -0.64 -3.11
CA GLY A 121 4.23 0.50 -3.62
C GLY A 121 5.73 0.40 -3.35
N ILE A 122 6.13 -0.02 -2.15
CA ILE A 122 7.53 -0.23 -1.78
C ILE A 122 8.16 -1.35 -2.63
N GLU A 123 7.43 -2.43 -2.87
CA GLU A 123 7.91 -3.53 -3.71
C GLU A 123 8.23 -3.09 -5.16
N LYS A 124 7.50 -2.09 -5.67
CA LYS A 124 7.66 -1.56 -7.04
C LYS A 124 8.45 -0.26 -7.11
N PHE A 125 8.95 0.23 -5.98
CA PHE A 125 9.65 1.50 -5.91
C PHE A 125 11.06 1.36 -6.47
N ASP A 126 11.41 2.25 -7.40
CA ASP A 126 12.71 2.32 -8.05
C ASP A 126 13.53 3.49 -7.47
N PRO A 127 14.59 3.21 -6.69
CA PRO A 127 15.42 4.24 -6.06
C PRO A 127 16.23 5.10 -7.04
N ASN A 128 16.44 4.62 -8.28
CA ASN A 128 17.32 5.29 -9.24
C ASN A 128 16.60 6.42 -10.01
N ARG A 129 15.26 6.52 -9.90
CA ARG A 129 14.46 7.54 -10.60
C ARG A 129 14.53 8.94 -9.99
N GLY A 130 15.15 9.10 -8.82
CA GLY A 130 15.34 10.41 -8.19
C GLY A 130 14.10 11.03 -7.53
N TYR A 131 12.99 10.29 -7.42
CA TYR A 131 11.79 10.72 -6.69
C TYR A 131 11.75 10.14 -5.29
N ARG A 132 11.18 10.91 -4.34
CA ARG A 132 10.97 10.44 -2.95
C ARG A 132 9.94 9.31 -2.91
N LEU A 133 10.14 8.38 -1.97
CA LEU A 133 9.21 7.26 -1.76
C LEU A 133 7.78 7.76 -1.48
N SER A 134 7.63 8.83 -0.70
CA SER A 134 6.33 9.41 -0.33
C SER A 134 5.48 9.80 -1.56
N THR A 135 6.11 10.37 -2.58
CA THR A 135 5.45 10.75 -3.85
C THR A 135 4.91 9.53 -4.57
N TYR A 136 5.71 8.46 -4.67
CA TYR A 136 5.30 7.23 -5.34
C TYR A 136 4.24 6.46 -4.53
N ALA A 137 4.46 6.33 -3.22
CA ALA A 137 3.58 5.62 -2.29
C ALA A 137 2.19 6.25 -2.22
N TYR A 138 2.06 7.57 -2.34
CA TYR A 138 0.77 8.26 -2.30
C TYR A 138 -0.26 7.68 -3.28
N TRP A 139 0.17 7.38 -4.51
CA TRP A 139 -0.69 6.80 -5.54
C TRP A 139 -1.14 5.39 -5.17
N TRP A 140 -0.21 4.54 -4.72
CA TRP A 140 -0.52 3.17 -4.30
C TRP A 140 -1.45 3.11 -3.10
N ILE A 141 -1.23 3.98 -2.11
CA ILE A 141 -2.09 4.09 -0.91
C ILE A 141 -3.50 4.53 -1.32
N SER A 142 -3.61 5.61 -2.10
CA SER A 142 -4.90 6.15 -2.53
C SER A 142 -5.68 5.16 -3.39
N GLN A 143 -4.99 4.42 -4.27
CA GLN A 143 -5.58 3.40 -5.12
C GLN A 143 -6.12 2.23 -4.29
N ALA A 144 -5.34 1.73 -3.34
CA ALA A 144 -5.75 0.62 -2.47
C ALA A 144 -6.99 1.00 -1.65
N ILE A 145 -6.99 2.18 -1.03
CA ILE A 145 -8.13 2.69 -0.25
C ILE A 145 -9.37 2.84 -1.13
N THR A 146 -9.23 3.44 -2.32
CA THR A 146 -10.37 3.64 -3.24
C THR A 146 -10.96 2.31 -3.69
N ARG A 147 -10.09 1.33 -3.99
CA ARG A 147 -10.49 -0.04 -4.34
C ARG A 147 -11.23 -0.72 -3.19
N ALA A 148 -10.70 -0.64 -1.97
CA ALA A 148 -11.34 -1.23 -0.80
C ALA A 148 -12.74 -0.65 -0.56
N ILE A 149 -12.91 0.67 -0.68
CA ILE A 149 -14.23 1.30 -0.57
C ILE A 149 -15.19 0.75 -1.65
N ALA A 150 -14.75 0.61 -2.90
CA ALA A 150 -15.60 0.07 -3.94
C ALA A 150 -16.05 -1.38 -3.67
N GLU A 151 -15.16 -2.19 -3.10
CA GLU A 151 -15.39 -3.63 -2.88
C GLU A 151 -16.09 -3.95 -1.56
N GLN A 152 -15.82 -3.20 -0.48
CA GLN A 152 -16.17 -3.56 0.90
C GLN A 152 -17.17 -2.59 1.57
N SER A 153 -17.39 -1.38 1.06
CA SER A 153 -18.29 -0.39 1.71
C SER A 153 -19.78 -0.75 1.69
N ARG A 154 -20.13 -1.87 1.07
CA ARG A 154 -21.51 -2.32 0.87
C ARG A 154 -21.69 -3.71 1.46
N THR A 155 -22.82 -3.91 2.12
CA THR A 155 -23.23 -5.23 2.65
C THR A 155 -23.27 -6.31 1.57
N ILE A 156 -23.63 -5.93 0.33
CA ILE A 156 -23.60 -6.81 -0.84
C ILE A 156 -22.48 -6.32 -1.76
N ARG A 157 -21.48 -7.19 -1.99
CA ARG A 157 -20.36 -6.93 -2.89
C ARG A 157 -20.86 -6.73 -4.32
N LEU A 158 -20.51 -5.60 -4.91
CA LEU A 158 -20.80 -5.29 -6.31
C LEU A 158 -19.50 -5.19 -7.11
N PRO A 159 -19.47 -5.69 -8.37
CA PRO A 159 -18.35 -5.46 -9.28
C PRO A 159 -18.02 -3.97 -9.45
N VAL A 160 -16.72 -3.66 -9.59
CA VAL A 160 -16.17 -2.29 -9.62
C VAL A 160 -16.87 -1.41 -10.67
N HIS A 161 -17.09 -1.92 -11.88
CA HIS A 161 -17.76 -1.19 -12.95
C HIS A 161 -19.17 -0.68 -12.57
N LEU A 162 -19.93 -1.45 -11.79
CA LEU A 162 -21.24 -1.03 -11.32
C LEU A 162 -21.13 0.11 -10.29
N THR A 163 -20.10 0.10 -9.45
CA THR A 163 -19.86 1.17 -8.47
C THR A 163 -19.46 2.50 -9.11
N GLU A 164 -18.71 2.45 -10.22
CA GLU A 164 -18.34 3.62 -11.02
C GLU A 164 -19.57 4.31 -11.62
N ILE A 165 -20.47 3.52 -12.22
CA ILE A 165 -21.74 4.01 -12.78
C ILE A 165 -22.56 4.74 -11.70
N LEU A 166 -22.65 4.15 -10.49
CA LEU A 166 -23.38 4.74 -9.37
C LEU A 166 -22.75 6.06 -8.89
N THR A 167 -21.42 6.13 -8.83
CA THR A 167 -20.69 7.34 -8.41
C THR A 167 -20.85 8.47 -9.42
N LYS A 168 -20.83 8.14 -10.73
CA LYS A 168 -21.07 9.09 -11.81
C LYS A 168 -22.50 9.64 -11.81
N LYS A 169 -23.49 8.81 -11.49
CA LYS A 169 -24.88 9.24 -11.33
C LYS A 169 -25.03 10.18 -10.13
N LYS A 170 -24.49 9.82 -8.96
CA LYS A 170 -24.54 10.69 -7.74
C LYS A 170 -23.93 12.07 -7.96
N THR A 171 -22.74 12.13 -8.54
CA THR A 171 -22.04 13.41 -8.81
C THR A 171 -22.78 14.28 -9.83
N SER A 172 -23.40 13.66 -10.83
CA SER A 172 -24.20 14.36 -11.86
C SER A 172 -25.50 14.91 -11.28
N THR A 173 -26.19 14.16 -10.42
CA THR A 173 -27.41 14.62 -9.73
C THR A 173 -27.10 15.74 -8.74
N ALA A 174 -26.02 15.62 -7.96
CA ALA A 174 -25.59 16.66 -7.02
C ALA A 174 -25.25 17.99 -7.71
N ARG A 175 -24.57 17.93 -8.88
CA ARG A 175 -24.28 19.12 -9.70
C ARG A 175 -25.53 19.75 -10.32
N LYS A 176 -26.55 18.96 -10.68
CA LYS A 176 -27.83 19.49 -11.19
C LYS A 176 -28.59 20.22 -10.09
N LEU A 177 -28.68 19.64 -8.89
CA LEU A 177 -29.35 20.24 -7.73
C LEU A 177 -28.69 21.54 -7.26
N SER A 178 -27.35 21.64 -7.32
CA SER A 178 -26.65 22.88 -6.98
C SER A 178 -26.93 24.01 -7.97
N LYS A 179 -27.07 23.71 -9.27
CA LYS A 179 -27.45 24.70 -10.29
C LYS A 179 -28.89 25.19 -10.14
N THR A 180 -29.81 24.33 -9.73
CA THR A 180 -31.22 24.72 -9.51
C THR A 180 -31.36 25.64 -8.29
N ARG A 181 -30.57 25.44 -7.24
CA ARG A 181 -30.58 26.31 -6.04
C ARG A 181 -30.04 27.72 -6.32
N SER A 182 -29.03 27.87 -7.17
CA SER A 182 -28.51 29.19 -7.58
C SER A 182 -29.45 29.99 -8.49
N SER A 183 -30.47 29.35 -9.06
CA SER A 183 -31.49 29.99 -9.92
C SER A 183 -32.74 30.45 -9.17
N CYS A 184 -32.85 30.20 -7.87
CA CYS A 184 -33.99 30.60 -7.01
C CYS A 184 -33.61 31.72 -6.01
N HIS A 185 -32.54 32.47 -6.26
CA HIS A 185 -32.11 33.63 -5.46
C HIS A 185 -32.05 34.92 -6.29
N CYS A 186 -32.95 35.04 -7.27
CA CYS A 186 -33.29 36.31 -7.91
C CYS A 186 -34.79 36.55 -7.75
#